data_AF-A0A6P1L5P2-F1
#
_entry.id   AF-A0A6P1L5P2-F1
#
_cell.length_a   1.000
_cell.length_b   1.000
_cell.length_c   1.000
_cell.angle_alpha   90.00
_cell.angle_beta   90.00
_cell.angle_gamma   90.00
#
_symmetry.space_group_name_H-M   'P 1'
#
loop_
_entity.id
_entity.type
_entity.pdbx_description
1 polymer ?
#
loop_
_entity_poly.entity_id
_entity_poly.type
_entity_poly.pdbx_seq_one_letter_code
_entity_poly.pdbx_strand_id
1 'polypeptide(L)'
;MSENTSFAFVANLLDVNCNLPFKVIEDCYFQKADSIQIDQIRKSLLDSGYFYELSRFNLSPYELVYVEDLNTPNKKKYKSQQLEPQNWRYYILTFKGNNSIIHDLARIANLAKIELEFGLQFIYHEQLEGFGILKNPTYTFNYFNAMNSGLSLTQSIDDTILQDIGSIYLDYKQLDETKYPDIKQAVNMLDELKNIPHNSKFKILGLFTIIEFLITHKPIDTGDSITRQVTNKINLLSKRFSNQLDYSQFFVNTSESAIWKKLYAYRSNIAHGSQPDFAKELLVLKDDSTAKNFLKLVVKMLLRHSLIEPQLYTDLKEC
;
A
#
# COMPACT_ATOMS: atom_id res chain seq x y z
N MET A 1 -12.43 -10.74 -25.71
CA MET A 1 -11.27 -9.85 -25.48
C MET A 1 -10.01 -10.69 -25.65
N SER A 2 -8.99 -10.14 -26.31
CA SER A 2 -7.93 -10.88 -27.01
C SER A 2 -7.15 -11.86 -26.14
N GLU A 3 -7.01 -13.10 -26.63
CA GLU A 3 -6.26 -14.22 -26.03
C GLU A 3 -4.77 -13.94 -25.76
N ASN A 4 -4.24 -12.79 -26.19
CA ASN A 4 -2.82 -12.43 -26.18
C ASN A 4 -2.55 -11.13 -25.40
N THR A 5 -2.90 -11.07 -24.12
CA THR A 5 -2.67 -9.86 -23.30
C THR A 5 -2.14 -10.24 -21.92
N SER A 6 -1.02 -9.62 -21.53
CA SER A 6 -0.44 -9.77 -20.20
C SER A 6 -1.37 -9.22 -19.13
N PHE A 7 -1.30 -9.76 -17.92
CA PHE A 7 -2.11 -9.28 -16.81
C PHE A 7 -1.42 -9.42 -15.46
N ALA A 8 -1.76 -8.55 -14.52
CA ALA A 8 -1.33 -8.64 -13.13
C ALA A 8 -2.53 -8.94 -12.23
N PHE A 9 -2.37 -9.93 -11.35
CA PHE A 9 -3.36 -10.28 -10.35
C PHE A 9 -3.36 -9.27 -9.20
N VAL A 10 -4.52 -8.67 -8.94
CA VAL A 10 -4.74 -7.78 -7.80
C VAL A 10 -5.11 -8.64 -6.59
N ALA A 11 -4.16 -8.78 -5.67
CA ALA A 11 -4.24 -9.67 -4.51
C ALA A 11 -5.14 -9.14 -3.39
N ASN A 12 -5.59 -7.87 -3.44
CA ASN A 12 -6.58 -7.35 -2.51
C ASN A 12 -7.90 -8.14 -2.60
N LEU A 13 -8.57 -8.34 -1.46
CA LEU A 13 -9.98 -8.72 -1.46
C LEU A 13 -10.81 -7.46 -1.69
N LEU A 14 -11.33 -7.29 -2.91
CA LEU A 14 -12.03 -6.06 -3.31
C LEU A 14 -13.54 -6.28 -3.48
N ASP A 15 -14.30 -5.31 -2.98
CA ASP A 15 -15.69 -5.06 -3.39
C ASP A 15 -15.69 -3.90 -4.40
N VAL A 16 -15.85 -4.24 -5.67
CA VAL A 16 -15.73 -3.29 -6.79
C VAL A 16 -17.08 -2.68 -7.11
N ASN A 17 -17.17 -1.36 -6.96
CA ASN A 17 -18.36 -0.54 -7.18
C ASN A 17 -18.17 0.40 -8.37
N CYS A 18 -17.68 -0.12 -9.49
CA CYS A 18 -17.54 0.63 -10.74
C CYS A 18 -17.83 -0.26 -11.96
N ASN A 19 -18.06 0.38 -13.11
CA ASN A 19 -18.27 -0.35 -14.36
C ASN A 19 -16.95 -0.93 -14.87
N LEU A 20 -16.95 -2.23 -15.18
CA LEU A 20 -15.79 -2.96 -15.70
C LEU A 20 -15.98 -3.33 -17.18
N PRO A 21 -14.90 -3.36 -17.99
CA PRO A 21 -13.53 -2.98 -17.63
C PRO A 21 -13.37 -1.46 -17.45
N PHE A 22 -12.50 -1.06 -16.53
CA PHE A 22 -12.18 0.33 -16.25
C PHE A 22 -10.78 0.68 -16.77
N LYS A 23 -10.65 1.73 -17.60
CA LYS A 23 -9.34 2.19 -18.10
C LYS A 23 -8.61 2.98 -17.02
N VAL A 24 -7.50 2.44 -16.50
CA VAL A 24 -6.70 3.11 -15.45
C VAL A 24 -5.73 4.10 -16.07
N ILE A 25 -4.97 3.64 -17.07
CA ILE A 25 -4.11 4.45 -17.93
C ILE A 25 -4.21 3.92 -19.36
N GLU A 26 -3.53 4.55 -20.32
CA GLU A 26 -3.52 4.04 -21.69
C GLU A 26 -2.99 2.61 -21.76
N ASP A 27 -3.64 1.77 -22.57
CA ASP A 27 -3.36 0.33 -22.70
C ASP A 27 -3.41 -0.49 -21.39
N CYS A 28 -4.06 0.02 -20.34
CA CYS A 28 -4.12 -0.64 -19.04
C CYS A 28 -5.52 -0.62 -18.41
N TYR A 29 -6.11 -1.79 -18.21
CA TYR A 29 -7.51 -1.91 -17.79
C TYR A 29 -7.67 -2.76 -16.53
N PHE A 30 -8.37 -2.23 -15.54
CA PHE A 30 -8.83 -2.96 -14.37
C PHE A 30 -10.13 -3.68 -14.70
N GLN A 31 -10.16 -5.00 -14.49
CA GLN A 31 -11.31 -5.82 -14.86
C GLN A 31 -11.38 -7.10 -14.03
N LYS A 32 -12.51 -7.80 -14.15
CA LYS A 32 -12.66 -9.16 -13.61
C LYS A 32 -11.86 -10.14 -14.46
N ALA A 33 -11.20 -11.08 -13.81
CA ALA A 33 -10.52 -12.18 -14.50
C ALA A 33 -11.55 -13.10 -15.19
N ASP A 34 -11.24 -13.56 -16.40
CA ASP A 34 -11.99 -14.63 -17.05
C ASP A 34 -11.64 -16.01 -16.47
N SER A 35 -12.31 -17.06 -16.92
CA SER A 35 -12.10 -18.42 -16.40
C SER A 35 -10.66 -18.92 -16.60
N ILE A 36 -10.03 -18.59 -17.73
CA ILE A 36 -8.66 -19.03 -18.05
C ILE A 36 -7.68 -18.35 -17.09
N GLN A 37 -7.85 -17.04 -16.90
CA GLN A 37 -7.04 -16.24 -15.98
C GLN A 37 -7.22 -16.68 -14.53
N ILE A 38 -8.46 -16.99 -14.11
CA ILE A 38 -8.75 -17.52 -12.78
C ILE A 38 -8.00 -18.84 -12.54
N ASP A 39 -8.05 -19.76 -13.51
CA ASP A 39 -7.36 -21.06 -13.38
C ASP A 39 -5.84 -20.89 -13.27
N GLN A 40 -5.27 -19.98 -14.07
CA GLN A 40 -3.84 -19.63 -14.00
C GLN A 40 -3.45 -19.04 -12.64
N ILE A 41 -4.25 -18.12 -12.11
CA ILE A 41 -4.05 -17.51 -10.79
C ILE A 41 -4.14 -18.58 -9.70
N ARG A 42 -5.21 -19.38 -9.70
CA ARG A 42 -5.45 -20.46 -8.72
C ARG A 42 -4.28 -21.43 -8.69
N LYS A 43 -3.87 -21.95 -9.85
CA LYS A 43 -2.74 -22.87 -9.97
C LYS A 43 -1.48 -22.25 -9.38
N SER A 44 -1.17 -21.01 -9.75
CA SER A 44 0.04 -20.31 -9.28
C SER A 44 0.05 -20.06 -7.76
N LEU A 45 -1.11 -19.73 -7.17
CA LEU A 45 -1.26 -19.54 -5.73
C LEU A 45 -1.12 -20.87 -4.97
N LEU A 46 -1.69 -21.96 -5.50
CA LEU A 46 -1.57 -23.31 -4.95
C LEU A 46 -0.13 -23.81 -4.99
N ASP A 47 0.52 -23.72 -6.16
CA ASP A 47 1.92 -24.14 -6.36
C ASP A 47 2.90 -23.37 -5.45
N SER A 48 2.54 -22.14 -5.08
CA SER A 48 3.35 -21.32 -4.17
C SER A 48 3.14 -21.63 -2.69
N GLY A 49 2.16 -22.47 -2.33
CA GLY A 49 1.87 -22.86 -0.94
C GLY A 49 1.31 -21.75 -0.06
N TYR A 50 0.94 -20.58 -0.61
CA TYR A 50 0.48 -19.42 0.16
C TYR A 50 -0.78 -19.69 0.99
N PHE A 51 -1.58 -20.67 0.57
CA PHE A 51 -2.83 -21.03 1.23
C PHE A 51 -2.82 -22.47 1.71
N TYR A 52 -1.69 -23.01 2.16
CA TYR A 52 -1.57 -24.43 2.49
C TYR A 52 -2.74 -25.00 3.32
N GLU A 53 -3.17 -24.31 4.38
CA GLU A 53 -4.33 -24.69 5.22
C GLU A 53 -5.66 -24.71 4.43
N LEU A 54 -5.95 -23.68 3.64
CA LEU A 54 -7.19 -23.60 2.83
C LEU A 54 -7.13 -24.52 1.61
N SER A 55 -5.94 -24.74 1.05
CA SER A 55 -5.70 -25.58 -0.12
C SER A 55 -5.96 -27.05 0.15
N ARG A 56 -5.81 -27.50 1.41
CA ARG A 56 -6.25 -28.85 1.84
C ARG A 56 -7.74 -29.08 1.61
N PHE A 57 -8.52 -28.01 1.58
CA PHE A 57 -9.96 -28.03 1.31
C PHE A 57 -10.31 -27.49 -0.08
N ASN A 58 -9.30 -27.24 -0.93
CA ASN A 58 -9.44 -26.57 -2.23
C ASN A 58 -10.22 -25.24 -2.13
N LEU A 59 -10.04 -24.52 -1.02
CA LEU A 59 -10.69 -23.25 -0.78
C LEU A 59 -9.73 -22.10 -1.09
N SER A 60 -10.27 -21.03 -1.66
CA SER A 60 -9.57 -19.78 -1.93
C SER A 60 -10.28 -18.63 -1.21
N PRO A 61 -9.56 -17.71 -0.56
CA PRO A 61 -10.20 -16.57 0.10
C PRO A 61 -10.93 -15.63 -0.89
N TYR A 62 -10.60 -15.71 -2.18
CA TYR A 62 -11.28 -14.97 -3.26
C TYR A 62 -12.63 -15.59 -3.66
N GLU A 63 -12.92 -16.79 -3.16
CA GLU A 63 -14.15 -17.57 -3.44
C GLU A 63 -15.04 -17.68 -2.20
N LEU A 64 -14.72 -16.94 -1.13
CA LEU A 64 -15.39 -17.03 0.16
C LEU A 64 -15.87 -15.65 0.65
N VAL A 65 -16.93 -15.67 1.44
CA VAL A 65 -17.38 -14.56 2.28
C VAL A 65 -17.59 -15.06 3.71
N TYR A 66 -17.30 -14.22 4.70
CA TYR A 66 -17.58 -14.53 6.11
C TYR A 66 -18.91 -13.91 6.49
N VAL A 67 -19.86 -14.74 6.93
CA VAL A 67 -21.19 -14.32 7.38
C VAL A 67 -21.37 -14.60 8.87
N GLU A 68 -22.03 -13.68 9.58
CA GLU A 68 -22.30 -13.84 11.00
C GLU A 68 -23.19 -15.06 11.25
N ASP A 69 -22.79 -15.90 12.21
CA ASP A 69 -23.55 -17.07 12.63
C ASP A 69 -24.61 -16.65 13.66
N LEU A 70 -25.83 -16.50 13.17
CA LEU A 70 -27.00 -16.10 13.96
C LEU A 70 -27.38 -17.14 15.04
N ASN A 71 -26.78 -18.34 15.04
CA ASN A 71 -27.08 -19.40 15.99
C ASN A 71 -26.29 -19.34 17.31
N THR A 72 -25.40 -18.35 17.49
CA THR A 72 -24.66 -18.17 18.75
C THR A 72 -24.97 -16.85 19.45
N PRO A 73 -26.03 -16.80 20.30
CA PRO A 73 -26.52 -15.55 20.89
C PRO A 73 -25.52 -14.79 21.78
N ASN A 74 -24.50 -15.49 22.32
CA ASN A 74 -23.56 -14.89 23.29
C ASN A 74 -22.14 -14.66 22.74
N LYS A 75 -21.86 -14.99 21.47
CA LYS A 75 -20.57 -14.73 20.82
C LYS A 75 -20.79 -14.50 19.33
N LYS A 76 -20.32 -13.38 18.78
CA LYS A 76 -20.24 -13.18 17.33
C LYS A 76 -19.29 -14.22 16.74
N LYS A 77 -19.85 -15.30 16.21
CA LYS A 77 -19.11 -16.26 15.39
C LYS A 77 -19.36 -15.92 13.93
N TYR A 78 -18.37 -16.20 13.09
CA TYR A 78 -18.50 -16.07 11.64
C TYR A 78 -18.29 -17.44 11.03
N LYS A 79 -19.09 -17.78 10.03
CA LYS A 79 -18.89 -18.96 9.18
C LYS A 79 -18.48 -18.50 7.79
N SER A 80 -17.59 -19.25 7.16
CA SER A 80 -17.30 -19.07 5.74
C SER A 80 -18.46 -19.61 4.91
N GLN A 81 -18.80 -18.88 3.85
CA GLN A 81 -19.76 -19.27 2.83
C GLN A 81 -19.09 -19.12 1.47
N GLN A 82 -19.26 -20.11 0.60
CA GLN A 82 -18.75 -20.05 -0.76
C GLN A 82 -19.54 -19.06 -1.60
N LEU A 83 -18.82 -18.28 -2.39
CA LEU A 83 -19.37 -17.39 -3.39
C LEU A 83 -19.67 -18.18 -4.67
N GLU A 84 -20.78 -17.84 -5.32
CA GLU A 84 -21.04 -18.27 -6.69
C GLU A 84 -19.94 -17.77 -7.64
N PRO A 85 -19.60 -18.49 -8.72
CA PRO A 85 -18.50 -18.13 -9.62
C PRO A 85 -18.54 -16.69 -10.15
N GLN A 86 -19.74 -16.21 -10.50
CA GLN A 86 -19.97 -14.83 -10.95
C GLN A 86 -19.65 -13.78 -9.88
N ASN A 87 -19.55 -14.17 -8.61
CA ASN A 87 -19.26 -13.32 -7.46
C ASN A 87 -17.82 -13.50 -6.94
N TRP A 88 -17.01 -14.40 -7.51
CA TRP A 88 -15.61 -14.54 -7.12
C TRP A 88 -14.85 -13.23 -7.31
N ARG A 89 -13.90 -12.96 -6.41
CA ARG A 89 -13.18 -11.69 -6.28
C ARG A 89 -11.80 -11.73 -6.96
N TYR A 90 -11.72 -12.36 -8.12
CA TYR A 90 -10.51 -12.35 -8.95
C TYR A 90 -10.53 -11.13 -9.87
N TYR A 91 -9.74 -10.12 -9.48
CA TYR A 91 -9.55 -8.91 -10.29
C TYR A 91 -8.13 -8.86 -10.82
N ILE A 92 -8.00 -8.32 -12.02
CA ILE A 92 -6.74 -8.21 -12.72
C ILE A 92 -6.61 -6.83 -13.32
N LEU A 93 -5.37 -6.49 -13.61
CA LEU A 93 -5.02 -5.38 -14.47
C LEU A 93 -4.40 -5.93 -15.75
N THR A 94 -5.11 -5.79 -16.88
CA THR A 94 -4.57 -6.16 -18.18
C THR A 94 -3.70 -5.04 -18.71
N PHE A 95 -2.62 -5.39 -19.40
CA PHE A 95 -1.73 -4.41 -20.02
C PHE A 95 -1.08 -4.95 -21.30
N LYS A 96 -0.74 -4.04 -22.19
CA LYS A 96 0.05 -4.33 -23.39
C LYS A 96 1.44 -3.68 -23.31
N GLY A 97 2.40 -4.28 -24.00
CA GLY A 97 3.76 -3.74 -24.10
C GLY A 97 4.70 -4.18 -22.98
N ASN A 98 5.59 -3.27 -22.57
CA ASN A 98 6.70 -3.58 -21.65
C ASN A 98 6.22 -3.71 -20.20
N ASN A 99 6.73 -4.72 -19.50
CA ASN A 99 6.50 -4.96 -18.06
C ASN A 99 6.89 -3.76 -17.18
N SER A 100 7.72 -2.83 -17.66
CA SER A 100 8.05 -1.60 -16.92
C SER A 100 6.81 -0.80 -16.51
N ILE A 101 5.76 -0.79 -17.35
CA ILE A 101 4.51 -0.07 -17.06
C ILE A 101 3.85 -0.66 -15.81
N ILE A 102 3.75 -1.99 -15.71
CA ILE A 102 3.12 -2.62 -14.55
C ILE A 102 3.98 -2.48 -13.28
N HIS A 103 5.30 -2.46 -13.41
CA HIS A 103 6.19 -2.20 -12.27
C HIS A 103 6.04 -0.77 -11.73
N ASP A 104 6.00 0.23 -12.62
CA ASP A 104 5.77 1.61 -12.23
C ASP A 104 4.38 1.78 -11.63
N LEU A 105 3.35 1.17 -12.22
CA LEU A 105 1.99 1.24 -11.72
C LEU A 105 1.85 0.56 -10.34
N ALA A 106 2.47 -0.60 -10.15
CA ALA A 106 2.49 -1.29 -8.86
C ALA A 106 3.13 -0.44 -7.75
N ARG A 107 4.18 0.30 -8.11
CA ARG A 107 4.87 1.22 -7.20
C ARG A 107 3.98 2.41 -6.83
N ILE A 108 3.36 3.06 -7.80
CA ILE A 108 2.54 4.26 -7.55
C ILE A 108 1.18 3.94 -6.91
N ALA A 109 0.67 2.73 -7.08
CA ALA A 109 -0.60 2.32 -6.46
C ALA A 109 -0.49 2.33 -4.92
N ASN A 110 0.73 2.28 -4.39
CA ASN A 110 1.02 2.43 -2.97
C ASN A 110 0.71 3.82 -2.42
N LEU A 111 0.63 4.83 -3.30
CA LEU A 111 0.35 6.22 -2.95
C LEU A 111 -1.16 6.51 -2.92
N ALA A 112 -1.97 5.70 -3.62
CA ALA A 112 -3.41 5.87 -3.66
C ALA A 112 -4.07 5.59 -2.30
N LYS A 113 -5.28 6.12 -2.07
CA LYS A 113 -6.00 5.94 -0.80
C LYS A 113 -6.11 4.46 -0.39
N ILE A 114 -6.48 3.62 -1.35
CA ILE A 114 -6.45 2.17 -1.24
C ILE A 114 -5.29 1.65 -2.07
N GLU A 115 -4.43 0.85 -1.45
CA GLU A 115 -3.24 0.33 -2.09
C GLU A 115 -3.59 -0.93 -2.87
N LEU A 116 -3.35 -0.91 -4.19
CA LEU A 116 -3.47 -2.10 -5.01
C LEU A 116 -2.20 -2.93 -4.92
N GLU A 117 -2.38 -4.18 -4.51
CA GLU A 117 -1.35 -5.15 -4.23
C GLU A 117 -1.26 -6.13 -5.40
N PHE A 118 -0.18 -6.07 -6.18
CA PHE A 118 -0.01 -6.88 -7.37
C PHE A 118 0.79 -8.14 -7.04
N GLY A 119 0.10 -9.22 -6.69
CA GLY A 119 0.73 -10.42 -6.13
C GLY A 119 1.48 -11.28 -7.16
N LEU A 120 0.92 -11.40 -8.36
CA LEU A 120 1.44 -12.21 -9.47
C LEU A 120 1.28 -11.44 -10.78
N GLN A 121 2.25 -11.55 -11.67
CA GLN A 121 2.19 -10.97 -13.02
C GLN A 121 2.36 -12.08 -14.06
N PHE A 122 1.45 -12.14 -15.01
CA PHE A 122 1.40 -13.11 -16.10
C PHE A 122 1.74 -12.37 -17.39
N ILE A 123 2.92 -12.66 -17.93
CA ILE A 123 3.47 -12.00 -19.11
C ILE A 123 3.26 -12.90 -20.31
N TYR A 124 2.44 -12.45 -21.26
CA TYR A 124 2.19 -13.21 -22.48
C TYR A 124 3.42 -13.19 -23.39
N HIS A 125 3.83 -14.36 -23.84
CA HIS A 125 4.91 -14.56 -24.80
C HIS A 125 4.33 -15.12 -26.10
N GLU A 126 4.27 -14.29 -27.13
CA GLU A 126 3.69 -14.65 -28.43
C GLU A 126 4.37 -15.87 -29.06
N GLN A 127 5.71 -15.96 -28.98
CA GLN A 127 6.47 -17.07 -29.55
C GLN A 127 6.23 -18.42 -28.87
N LEU A 128 5.82 -18.41 -27.59
CA LEU A 128 5.59 -19.61 -26.80
C LEU A 128 4.10 -19.91 -26.65
N GLU A 129 3.23 -19.05 -27.20
CA GLU A 129 1.77 -19.10 -27.03
C GLU A 129 1.37 -19.34 -25.57
N GLY A 130 2.02 -18.63 -24.64
CA GLY A 130 1.89 -18.92 -23.21
C GLY A 130 2.35 -17.79 -22.31
N PHE A 131 2.19 -17.99 -21.00
CA PHE A 131 2.50 -16.99 -19.99
C PHE A 131 3.76 -17.34 -19.19
N GLY A 132 4.67 -16.38 -19.07
CA GLY A 132 5.68 -16.34 -18.01
C GLY A 132 5.07 -15.76 -16.74
N ILE A 133 5.50 -16.23 -15.56
CA ILE A 133 5.02 -15.71 -14.28
C ILE A 133 6.15 -14.96 -13.58
N LEU A 134 5.91 -13.69 -13.26
CA LEU A 134 6.78 -12.86 -12.44
C LEU A 134 6.12 -12.61 -11.07
N LYS A 135 6.92 -12.68 -10.01
CA LYS A 135 6.51 -12.35 -8.65
C LYS A 135 7.71 -11.88 -7.83
N ASN A 136 7.47 -11.01 -6.85
CA ASN A 136 8.44 -10.76 -5.79
C ASN A 136 8.13 -11.74 -4.64
N PRO A 137 8.93 -12.80 -4.44
CA PRO A 137 8.58 -13.86 -3.50
C PRO A 137 8.46 -13.36 -2.06
N THR A 138 9.30 -12.43 -1.63
CA THR A 138 9.30 -11.90 -0.26
C THR A 138 8.07 -11.05 0.02
N TYR A 139 7.78 -10.10 -0.87
CA TYR A 139 6.57 -9.28 -0.75
C TYR A 139 5.30 -10.14 -0.82
N THR A 140 5.18 -11.00 -1.83
CA THR A 140 3.99 -11.83 -2.02
C THR A 140 3.78 -12.75 -0.81
N PHE A 141 4.85 -13.33 -0.25
CA PHE A 141 4.79 -14.08 1.01
C PHE A 141 4.32 -13.23 2.19
N ASN A 142 4.91 -12.05 2.40
CA ASN A 142 4.52 -11.15 3.50
C ASN A 142 3.05 -10.75 3.42
N TYR A 143 2.56 -10.45 2.21
CA TYR A 143 1.17 -10.07 1.97
C TYR A 143 0.22 -11.23 2.29
N PHE A 144 0.43 -12.40 1.70
CA PHE A 144 -0.46 -13.55 1.93
C PHE A 144 -0.39 -14.09 3.35
N ASN A 145 0.78 -14.03 4.01
CA ASN A 145 0.89 -14.40 5.42
C ASN A 145 0.09 -13.43 6.33
N ALA A 146 0.13 -12.12 6.04
CA ALA A 146 -0.69 -11.14 6.75
C ALA A 146 -2.19 -11.37 6.51
N MET A 147 -2.57 -11.66 5.27
CA MET A 147 -3.93 -12.02 4.89
C MET A 147 -4.44 -13.24 5.66
N ASN A 148 -3.66 -14.32 5.73
CA ASN A 148 -4.01 -15.53 6.50
C ASN A 148 -4.11 -15.28 8.01
N SER A 149 -3.40 -14.27 8.52
CA SER A 149 -3.49 -13.84 9.93
C SER A 149 -4.75 -13.02 10.25
N GLY A 150 -5.69 -12.89 9.29
CA GLY A 150 -6.92 -12.11 9.46
C GLY A 150 -6.73 -10.60 9.39
N LEU A 151 -5.56 -10.13 8.93
CA LEU A 151 -5.25 -8.70 8.83
C LEU A 151 -5.77 -8.07 7.53
N SER A 152 -6.15 -8.88 6.54
CA SER A 152 -6.71 -8.39 5.28
C SER A 152 -8.23 -8.35 5.38
N LEU A 153 -8.78 -7.14 5.36
CA LEU A 153 -10.21 -6.90 5.27
C LEU A 153 -10.60 -6.67 3.81
N THR A 154 -11.84 -6.99 3.47
CA THR A 154 -12.38 -6.60 2.17
C THR A 154 -12.42 -5.08 2.08
N GLN A 155 -11.88 -4.53 0.99
CA GLN A 155 -11.84 -3.09 0.74
C GLN A 155 -12.76 -2.75 -0.43
N SER A 156 -13.51 -1.66 -0.30
CA SER A 156 -14.37 -1.20 -1.39
C SER A 156 -13.61 -0.23 -2.30
N ILE A 157 -13.66 -0.45 -3.61
CA ILE A 157 -13.06 0.42 -4.61
C ILE A 157 -14.10 0.88 -5.62
N ASP A 158 -13.98 2.12 -6.09
CA ASP A 158 -14.84 2.74 -7.10
C ASP A 158 -14.00 3.35 -8.24
N ASP A 159 -14.66 4.02 -9.18
CA ASP A 159 -14.01 4.71 -10.29
C ASP A 159 -13.12 5.86 -9.82
N THR A 160 -13.49 6.58 -8.76
CA THR A 160 -12.69 7.70 -8.23
C THR A 160 -11.30 7.25 -7.77
N ILE A 161 -11.20 6.09 -7.12
CA ILE A 161 -9.92 5.53 -6.66
C ILE A 161 -9.07 5.06 -7.85
N LEU A 162 -9.69 4.44 -8.86
CA LEU A 162 -8.96 4.01 -10.06
C LEU A 162 -8.46 5.21 -10.89
N GLN A 163 -9.24 6.28 -10.97
CA GLN A 163 -8.82 7.55 -11.59
C GLN A 163 -7.69 8.22 -10.81
N ASP A 164 -7.73 8.17 -9.47
CA ASP A 164 -6.65 8.68 -8.62
C ASP A 164 -5.33 7.97 -8.90
N ILE A 165 -5.35 6.63 -9.00
CA ILE A 165 -4.17 5.83 -9.36
C ILE A 165 -3.62 6.24 -10.74
N GLY A 166 -4.49 6.38 -11.74
CA GLY A 166 -4.08 6.84 -13.08
C GLY A 166 -3.47 8.23 -13.06
N SER A 167 -4.01 9.15 -12.26
CA SER A 167 -3.49 10.52 -12.13
C SER A 167 -2.12 10.54 -11.47
N ILE A 168 -1.93 9.81 -10.36
CA ILE A 168 -0.64 9.68 -9.68
C ILE A 168 0.41 9.08 -10.63
N TYR A 169 0.03 8.09 -11.45
CA TYR A 169 0.93 7.53 -12.46
C TYR A 169 1.41 8.61 -13.43
N LEU A 170 0.51 9.45 -13.94
CA LEU A 170 0.88 10.53 -14.87
C LEU A 170 1.83 11.54 -14.21
N ASP A 171 1.55 11.97 -12.97
CA ASP A 171 2.45 12.85 -12.21
C ASP A 171 3.84 12.21 -12.03
N TYR A 172 3.87 10.92 -11.72
CA TYR A 172 5.11 10.16 -11.61
C TYR A 172 5.90 10.08 -12.91
N LYS A 173 5.24 9.91 -14.06
CA LYS A 173 5.91 9.87 -15.38
C LYS A 173 6.36 11.26 -15.86
N GLN A 174 5.76 12.34 -15.36
CA GLN A 174 6.16 13.71 -15.67
C GLN A 174 7.31 14.23 -14.80
N LEU A 175 7.65 13.52 -13.72
CA LEU A 175 8.77 13.89 -12.85
C LEU A 175 10.10 13.90 -13.64
N ASP A 176 10.78 15.04 -13.62
CA ASP A 176 12.16 15.12 -14.13
C ASP A 176 13.11 14.41 -13.16
N GLU A 177 13.37 13.14 -13.43
CA GLU A 177 14.22 12.28 -12.60
C GLU A 177 15.68 12.76 -12.54
N THR A 178 16.13 13.52 -13.54
CA THR A 178 17.48 14.06 -13.55
C THR A 178 17.62 15.22 -12.57
N LYS A 179 16.57 16.03 -12.44
CA LYS A 179 16.53 17.16 -11.51
C LYS A 179 16.08 16.75 -10.11
N TYR A 180 15.22 15.76 -9.99
CA TYR A 180 14.58 15.35 -8.74
C TYR A 180 14.77 13.84 -8.41
N PRO A 181 16.01 13.32 -8.40
CA PRO A 181 16.26 11.89 -8.19
C PRO A 181 15.80 11.41 -6.80
N ASP A 182 15.87 12.29 -5.79
CA ASP A 182 15.44 11.98 -4.43
C ASP A 182 13.96 11.62 -4.34
N ILE A 183 13.08 12.28 -5.12
CA ILE A 183 11.64 12.00 -5.05
C ILE A 183 11.35 10.59 -5.58
N LYS A 184 11.95 10.23 -6.72
CA LYS A 184 11.86 8.86 -7.25
C LYS A 184 12.40 7.84 -6.27
N GLN A 185 13.55 8.13 -5.65
CA GLN A 185 14.14 7.25 -4.64
C GLN A 185 13.21 7.06 -3.43
N ALA A 186 12.56 8.12 -2.95
CA ALA A 186 11.62 8.05 -1.83
C ALA A 186 10.37 7.19 -2.17
N VAL A 187 9.87 7.28 -3.41
CA VAL A 187 8.80 6.40 -3.91
C VAL A 187 9.25 4.94 -3.94
N ASN A 188 10.48 4.66 -4.39
CA ASN A 188 11.05 3.30 -4.37
C ASN A 188 11.18 2.77 -2.93
N MET A 189 11.66 3.59 -2.00
CA MET A 189 11.80 3.20 -0.59
C MET A 189 10.46 2.78 0.02
N LEU A 190 9.36 3.48 -0.31
CA LEU A 190 8.02 3.09 0.16
C LEU A 190 7.62 1.70 -0.35
N ASP A 191 7.85 1.41 -1.63
CA ASP A 191 7.57 0.11 -2.22
C ASP A 191 8.45 -0.99 -1.61
N GLU A 192 9.72 -0.70 -1.33
CA GLU A 192 10.64 -1.63 -0.67
C GLU A 192 10.18 -2.04 0.75
N LEU A 193 9.43 -1.19 1.47
CA LEU A 193 8.86 -1.55 2.78
C LEU A 193 7.88 -2.72 2.71
N LYS A 194 7.39 -3.09 1.52
CA LYS A 194 6.59 -4.30 1.31
C LYS A 194 7.38 -5.59 1.51
N ASN A 195 8.71 -5.56 1.37
CA ASN A 195 9.58 -6.69 1.65
C ASN A 195 9.78 -6.94 3.15
N ILE A 196 9.34 -6.02 4.00
CA ILE A 196 9.38 -6.18 5.46
C ILE A 196 8.07 -6.84 5.94
N PRO A 197 8.11 -7.80 6.88
CA PRO A 197 6.90 -8.40 7.45
C PRO A 197 5.93 -7.36 8.03
N HIS A 198 4.63 -7.57 7.86
CA HIS A 198 3.58 -6.59 8.20
C HIS A 198 3.64 -6.07 9.66
N ASN A 199 3.96 -6.96 10.61
CA ASN A 199 3.99 -6.67 12.05
C ASN A 199 5.38 -6.25 12.55
N SER A 200 6.33 -6.02 11.64
CA SER A 200 7.68 -5.60 12.00
C SER A 200 7.71 -4.13 12.37
N LYS A 201 8.25 -3.83 13.56
CA LYS A 201 8.55 -2.45 14.01
C LYS A 201 9.52 -1.72 13.07
N PHE A 202 10.32 -2.44 12.27
CA PHE A 202 11.21 -1.84 11.28
C PHE A 202 10.45 -1.08 10.18
N LYS A 203 9.17 -1.37 9.94
CA LYS A 203 8.34 -0.53 9.04
C LYS A 203 8.20 0.90 9.56
N ILE A 204 8.07 1.09 10.88
CA ILE A 204 8.03 2.43 11.48
C ILE A 204 9.32 3.19 11.18
N LEU A 205 10.48 2.54 11.38
CA LEU A 205 11.77 3.16 11.07
C LEU A 205 11.86 3.53 9.58
N GLY A 206 11.46 2.63 8.69
CA GLY A 206 11.44 2.90 7.24
C GLY A 206 10.55 4.09 6.86
N LEU A 207 9.36 4.22 7.47
CA LEU A 207 8.48 5.36 7.26
C LEU A 207 9.12 6.67 7.74
N PHE A 208 9.76 6.67 8.91
CA PHE A 208 10.54 7.83 9.37
C PHE A 208 11.69 8.17 8.43
N THR A 209 12.41 7.17 7.93
CA THR A 209 13.49 7.38 6.97
C THR A 209 12.98 8.09 5.73
N ILE A 210 11.81 7.72 5.19
CA ILE A 210 11.23 8.39 4.02
C ILE A 210 10.84 9.84 4.34
N ILE A 211 10.19 10.09 5.49
CA ILE A 211 9.83 11.45 5.93
C ILE A 211 11.09 12.30 6.04
N GLU A 212 12.08 11.84 6.80
CA GLU A 212 13.34 12.55 7.04
C GLU A 212 14.08 12.79 5.72
N PHE A 213 14.15 11.78 4.85
CA PHE A 213 14.79 11.89 3.54
C PHE A 213 14.16 12.94 2.63
N LEU A 214 12.83 13.15 2.70
CA LEU A 214 12.14 14.12 1.87
C LEU A 214 12.26 15.56 2.38
N ILE A 215 12.16 15.79 3.69
CA ILE A 215 11.93 17.14 4.22
C ILE A 215 13.01 17.64 5.18
N THR A 216 13.99 16.81 5.55
CA THR A 216 15.03 17.22 6.51
C THR A 216 16.37 17.45 5.84
N HIS A 217 17.19 18.25 6.52
CA HIS A 217 18.56 18.54 6.15
C HIS A 217 19.49 18.30 7.35
N LYS A 218 20.80 18.33 7.11
CA LYS A 218 21.80 18.11 8.16
C LYS A 218 21.70 19.23 9.22
N PRO A 219 21.40 18.91 10.50
CA PRO A 219 21.30 19.91 11.55
C PRO A 219 22.52 20.84 11.59
N ILE A 220 22.25 22.15 11.59
CA ILE A 220 23.30 23.18 11.64
C ILE A 220 23.70 23.47 13.09
N ASP A 221 22.73 23.47 14.01
CA ASP A 221 22.94 23.70 15.44
C ASP A 221 22.02 22.83 16.33
N THR A 222 22.14 22.99 17.66
CA THR A 222 21.33 22.25 18.64
C THR A 222 19.86 22.63 18.63
N GLY A 223 19.53 23.84 18.19
CA GLY A 223 18.15 24.24 17.94
C GLY A 223 17.57 23.42 16.81
N ASP A 224 18.36 23.15 15.77
CA ASP A 224 17.93 22.56 14.51
C ASP A 224 17.86 21.02 14.48
N SER A 225 17.30 20.45 15.53
CA SER A 225 17.05 19.00 15.58
C SER A 225 16.11 18.53 14.45
N ILE A 226 16.33 17.31 13.97
CA ILE A 226 15.46 16.61 13.00
C ILE A 226 13.98 16.66 13.43
N THR A 227 13.70 16.42 14.71
CA THR A 227 12.34 16.50 15.28
C THR A 227 11.71 17.87 15.07
N ARG A 228 12.47 18.97 15.27
CA ARG A 228 12.00 20.33 15.04
C ARG A 228 11.75 20.59 13.56
N GLN A 229 12.69 20.19 12.70
CA GLN A 229 12.54 20.33 11.24
C GLN A 229 11.27 19.63 10.75
N VAL A 230 11.06 18.36 11.13
CA VAL A 230 9.86 17.60 10.73
C VAL A 230 8.58 18.23 11.27
N THR A 231 8.54 18.61 12.56
CA THR A 231 7.34 19.21 13.17
C THR A 231 6.94 20.51 12.46
N ASN A 232 7.92 21.37 12.15
CA ASN A 232 7.65 22.65 11.49
C ASN A 232 7.27 22.48 10.02
N LYS A 233 8.03 21.67 9.27
CA LYS A 233 7.83 21.49 7.82
C LYS A 233 6.55 20.74 7.52
N ILE A 234 6.17 19.75 8.33
CA ILE A 234 4.89 19.05 8.18
C ILE A 234 3.71 19.97 8.43
N ASN A 235 3.76 20.86 9.42
CA ASN A 235 2.69 21.85 9.65
C ASN A 235 2.56 22.83 8.47
N LEU A 236 3.67 23.22 7.84
CA LEU A 236 3.63 24.04 6.64
C LEU A 236 3.04 23.27 5.45
N LEU A 237 3.49 22.04 5.23
CA LEU A 237 3.04 21.19 4.12
C LEU A 237 1.59 20.73 4.28
N SER A 238 1.12 20.48 5.50
CA SER A 238 -0.26 20.06 5.77
C SER A 238 -1.29 21.07 5.30
N LYS A 239 -0.93 22.36 5.24
CA LYS A 239 -1.74 23.46 4.72
C LYS A 239 -1.73 23.56 3.20
N ARG A 240 -0.78 22.90 2.52
CA ARG A 240 -0.65 22.90 1.05
C ARG A 240 -1.15 21.61 0.41
N PHE A 241 -1.29 20.53 1.16
CA PHE A 241 -1.89 19.30 0.66
C PHE A 241 -3.32 19.53 0.18
N SER A 242 -3.70 18.88 -0.93
CA SER A 242 -5.07 18.94 -1.47
C SER A 242 -6.12 18.48 -0.45
N ASN A 243 -5.74 17.56 0.45
CA ASN A 243 -6.51 17.18 1.62
C ASN A 243 -5.68 17.48 2.86
N GLN A 244 -6.22 18.23 3.81
CA GLN A 244 -5.50 18.53 5.05
C GLN A 244 -5.31 17.25 5.88
N LEU A 245 -4.15 17.15 6.53
CA LEU A 245 -3.84 16.04 7.43
C LEU A 245 -4.74 16.10 8.67
N ASP A 246 -5.66 15.14 8.79
CA ASP A 246 -6.59 15.06 9.92
C ASP A 246 -6.03 14.15 11.03
N TYR A 247 -5.40 14.77 12.02
CA TYR A 247 -4.87 14.08 13.19
C TYR A 247 -5.95 13.41 14.05
N SER A 248 -7.19 13.92 14.02
CA SER A 248 -8.26 13.46 14.89
C SER A 248 -8.76 12.05 14.55
N GLN A 249 -8.55 11.62 13.30
CA GLN A 249 -8.82 10.24 12.86
C GLN A 249 -7.96 9.21 13.58
N PHE A 250 -6.77 9.61 14.05
CA PHE A 250 -5.81 8.71 14.67
C PHE A 250 -5.66 8.96 16.17
N PHE A 251 -5.67 10.23 16.59
CA PHE A 251 -5.31 10.64 17.94
C PHE A 251 -6.38 11.56 18.53
N VAL A 252 -6.59 11.50 19.85
CA VAL A 252 -7.66 12.23 20.52
C VAL A 252 -7.07 13.24 21.49
N ASN A 253 -7.64 14.45 21.53
CA ASN A 253 -7.38 15.49 22.54
C ASN A 253 -5.90 15.87 22.75
N THR A 254 -5.09 15.92 21.70
CA THR A 254 -3.66 16.28 21.80
C THR A 254 -3.23 17.19 20.64
N SER A 255 -2.29 18.10 20.88
CA SER A 255 -1.74 18.97 19.83
C SER A 255 -0.80 18.21 18.87
N GLU A 256 -0.74 18.67 17.62
CA GLU A 256 0.11 18.09 16.57
C GLU A 256 1.58 17.97 16.99
N SER A 257 2.11 19.01 17.64
CA SER A 257 3.49 19.02 18.15
C SER A 257 3.72 17.94 19.20
N ALA A 258 2.76 17.71 20.10
CA ALA A 258 2.87 16.66 21.11
C ALA A 258 2.80 15.27 20.47
N ILE A 259 1.95 15.08 19.45
CA ILE A 259 1.89 13.83 18.67
C ILE A 259 3.24 13.54 18.02
N TRP A 260 3.84 14.50 17.32
CA TRP A 260 5.16 14.32 16.68
C TRP A 260 6.27 14.01 17.69
N LYS A 261 6.29 14.68 18.85
CA LYS A 261 7.24 14.34 19.92
C LYS A 261 7.10 12.88 20.38
N LYS A 262 5.87 12.38 20.52
CA LYS A 262 5.63 10.98 20.90
C LYS A 262 5.99 9.99 19.79
N LEU A 263 5.71 10.33 18.53
CA LEU A 263 6.15 9.54 17.38
C LEU A 263 7.68 9.42 17.34
N TYR A 264 8.42 10.49 17.62
CA TYR A 264 9.90 10.45 17.70
C TYR A 264 10.42 9.67 18.92
N ALA A 265 9.77 9.78 20.08
CA ALA A 265 10.09 8.93 21.23
C ALA A 265 9.90 7.45 20.89
N TYR A 266 8.82 7.12 20.18
CA TYR A 266 8.55 5.76 19.70
C TYR A 266 9.61 5.26 18.69
N ARG A 267 10.00 6.08 17.70
CA ARG A 267 11.14 5.80 16.79
C ARG A 267 12.41 5.49 17.58
N SER A 268 12.72 6.32 18.57
CA SER A 268 13.89 6.17 19.45
C SER A 268 13.86 4.84 20.21
N ASN A 269 12.70 4.49 20.80
CA ASN A 269 12.54 3.22 21.49
C ASN A 269 12.83 2.02 20.57
N ILE A 270 12.34 2.03 19.33
CA ILE A 270 12.61 0.96 18.37
C ILE A 270 14.11 0.90 18.03
N ALA A 271 14.73 2.04 17.71
CA ALA A 271 16.13 2.11 17.31
C ALA A 271 17.09 1.62 18.40
N HIS A 272 16.77 1.87 19.67
CA HIS A 272 17.56 1.43 20.83
C HIS A 272 17.13 0.09 21.41
N GLY A 273 16.18 -0.62 20.76
CA GLY A 273 15.68 -1.91 21.25
C GLY A 273 14.91 -1.84 22.57
N SER A 274 14.45 -0.64 22.97
CA SER A 274 13.64 -0.42 24.16
C SER A 274 12.19 -0.80 23.90
N GLN A 275 11.49 -1.31 24.91
CA GLN A 275 10.08 -1.68 24.78
C GLN A 275 9.19 -0.42 24.82
N PRO A 276 8.41 -0.12 23.76
CA PRO A 276 7.51 1.02 23.75
C PRO A 276 6.35 0.84 24.74
N ASP A 277 6.08 1.85 25.58
CA ASP A 277 4.98 1.84 26.55
C ASP A 277 3.78 2.69 26.05
N PHE A 278 2.83 2.03 25.39
CA PHE A 278 1.58 2.64 24.94
C PHE A 278 0.52 2.79 26.06
N ALA A 279 0.78 2.31 27.28
CA ALA A 279 -0.13 2.51 28.40
C ALA A 279 0.19 3.81 29.17
N LYS A 280 1.41 4.34 29.00
CA LYS A 280 1.85 5.57 29.68
C LYS A 280 2.49 6.55 28.72
N GLU A 281 3.77 6.36 28.42
CA GLU A 281 4.57 7.37 27.72
C GLU A 281 4.04 7.67 26.32
N LEU A 282 3.62 6.63 25.58
CA LEU A 282 3.13 6.69 24.22
C LEU A 282 1.60 6.55 24.13
N LEU A 283 0.87 6.77 25.24
CA LEU A 283 -0.58 6.59 25.31
C LEU A 283 -1.34 7.35 24.21
N VAL A 284 -0.88 8.55 23.86
CA VAL A 284 -1.45 9.37 22.78
C VAL A 284 -1.47 8.63 21.44
N LEU A 285 -0.48 7.76 21.18
CA LEU A 285 -0.35 7.00 19.94
C LEU A 285 -1.27 5.79 19.87
N LYS A 286 -1.91 5.41 20.98
CA LYS A 286 -2.77 4.23 21.17
C LYS A 286 -2.02 2.90 21.05
N ASP A 287 -1.49 2.59 19.88
CA ASP A 287 -0.80 1.34 19.58
C ASP A 287 0.12 1.46 18.34
N ASP A 288 0.89 0.39 18.09
CA ASP A 288 1.79 0.24 16.95
C ASP A 288 1.08 0.44 15.59
N SER A 289 -0.13 -0.12 15.46
CA SER A 289 -0.92 -0.09 14.22
C SER A 289 -1.38 1.32 13.88
N THR A 290 -1.89 2.05 14.87
CA THR A 290 -2.35 3.44 14.75
C THR A 290 -1.19 4.35 14.35
N ALA A 291 -0.06 4.24 15.05
CA ALA A 291 1.14 5.01 14.71
C ALA A 291 1.65 4.70 13.30
N LYS A 292 1.70 3.41 12.91
CA LYS A 292 2.11 2.97 11.58
C LYS A 292 1.19 3.52 10.49
N ASN A 293 -0.13 3.41 10.66
CA ASN A 293 -1.10 3.86 9.69
C ASN A 293 -1.06 5.39 9.51
N PHE A 294 -0.91 6.13 10.60
CA PHE A 294 -0.71 7.58 10.54
C PHE A 294 0.58 7.96 9.79
N LEU A 295 1.72 7.36 10.15
CA LEU A 295 2.99 7.63 9.46
C LEU A 295 2.93 7.26 7.98
N LYS A 296 2.26 6.17 7.63
CA LYS A 296 2.04 5.75 6.24
C LYS A 296 1.20 6.76 5.48
N LEU A 297 0.12 7.28 6.09
CA LEU A 297 -0.67 8.36 5.50
C LEU A 297 0.19 9.59 5.24
N VAL A 298 0.99 10.02 6.23
CA VAL A 298 1.90 11.17 6.09
C VAL A 298 2.88 10.96 4.94
N VAL A 299 3.54 9.80 4.86
CA VAL A 299 4.47 9.46 3.77
C VAL A 299 3.77 9.54 2.41
N LYS A 300 2.57 8.96 2.28
CA LYS A 300 1.81 9.00 1.02
C LYS A 300 1.44 10.42 0.62
N MET A 301 1.02 11.25 1.57
CA MET A 301 0.70 12.65 1.31
C MET A 301 1.94 13.44 0.89
N LEU A 302 3.08 13.25 1.57
CA LEU A 302 4.34 13.89 1.21
C LEU A 302 4.80 13.48 -0.19
N LEU A 303 4.77 12.19 -0.51
CA LEU A 303 5.19 11.69 -1.82
C LEU A 303 4.29 12.20 -2.93
N ARG A 304 2.96 12.14 -2.75
CA ARG A 304 2.01 12.68 -3.73
C ARG A 304 2.24 14.17 -3.99
N HIS A 305 2.37 14.95 -2.92
CA HIS A 305 2.61 16.38 -3.06
C HIS A 305 4.00 16.67 -3.68
N SER A 306 5.02 15.84 -3.43
CA SER A 306 6.33 15.99 -4.09
C SER A 306 6.31 15.68 -5.58
N LEU A 307 5.39 14.84 -6.07
CA LEU A 307 5.24 14.62 -7.50
C LEU A 307 4.63 15.85 -8.20
N ILE A 308 3.77 16.60 -7.50
CA ILE A 308 3.09 17.79 -8.01
C ILE A 308 3.96 19.04 -7.89
N GLU A 309 4.62 19.24 -6.74
CA GLU A 309 5.47 20.40 -6.46
C GLU A 309 6.92 19.99 -6.09
N PRO A 310 7.68 19.36 -7.00
CA PRO A 310 8.99 18.79 -6.67
C PRO A 310 10.02 19.82 -6.21
N GLN A 311 10.00 21.03 -6.78
CA GLN A 311 10.93 22.11 -6.42
C GLN A 311 10.79 22.51 -4.95
N LEU A 312 9.58 22.51 -4.39
CA LEU A 312 9.37 22.85 -2.98
C LEU A 312 10.17 21.93 -2.06
N TYR A 313 10.28 20.64 -2.37
CA TYR A 313 11.00 19.68 -1.55
C TYR A 313 12.51 19.89 -1.62
N THR A 314 13.02 20.32 -2.77
CA THR A 314 14.42 20.77 -2.89
C THR A 314 14.64 22.00 -2.00
N ASP A 315 13.79 23.02 -2.12
CA ASP A 315 13.93 24.27 -1.37
C ASP A 315 13.78 24.05 0.15
N LEU A 316 12.88 23.15 0.55
CA LEU A 316 12.71 22.77 1.96
C LEU A 316 13.96 22.15 2.56
N LYS A 317 14.82 21.49 1.78
CA LYS A 317 16.09 20.95 2.29
C LYS A 317 17.17 22.03 2.45
N GLU A 318 17.00 23.19 1.82
CA GLU A 318 17.90 24.34 1.97
C GLU A 318 17.48 25.30 3.10
N CYS A 319 16.25 25.16 3.60
CA CYS A 319 15.70 25.88 4.76
C CYS A 319 15.88 25.11 6.06
#